data_AF-A0A3D1HCQ2-F1
#
_entry.id   AF-A0A3D1HCQ2-F1
#
_cell.length_a   1.000
_cell.length_b   1.000
_cell.length_c   1.000
_cell.angle_alpha   90.00
_cell.angle_beta   90.00
_cell.angle_gamma   90.00
#
_symmetry.space_group_name_H-M   'P 1'
#
loop_
_entity.id
_entity.type
_entity.pdbx_description
1 polymer ?
#
loop_
_entity_poly.entity_id
_entity_poly.type
_entity_poly.pdbx_seq_one_letter_code
_entity_poly.pdbx_strand_id
1 'polypeptide(L)' 'FTDPNQGKASADYIADNKVATKIGVIYDSSDAYSSGIYNAFKTEAAAKGLELVSEQSFTKDS' A
#
# COMPACT_ATOMS: atom_id res chain seq x y z
N PHE A 1 7.46 11.57 -10.27
CA PHE A 1 7.43 11.77 -8.81
C PHE A 1 6.60 10.64 -8.23
N THR A 2 7.06 9.99 -7.18
CA THR A 2 6.40 8.83 -6.56
C THR A 2 6.41 9.09 -5.06
N ASP A 3 5.35 9.66 -4.47
CA ASP A 3 5.38 10.10 -3.07
C ASP A 3 5.35 8.88 -2.12
N PRO A 4 6.51 8.41 -1.63
CA PRO A 4 6.54 7.16 -0.87
C PRO A 4 6.08 7.37 0.58
N ASN A 5 6.04 8.63 1.05
CA ASN A 5 5.62 8.95 2.41
C ASN A 5 4.14 8.69 2.62
N GLN A 6 3.31 8.82 1.58
CA GLN A 6 1.88 8.49 1.66
C GLN A 6 1.63 7.00 1.92
N GLY A 7 2.38 6.12 1.25
CA GLY A 7 2.30 4.67 1.48
C GLY A 7 2.74 4.30 2.90
N LYS A 8 3.87 4.86 3.34
CA LYS A 8 4.39 4.65 4.70
C LYS A 8 3.42 5.14 5.78
N ALA A 9 2.97 6.39 5.68
CA ALA A 9 2.07 7.00 6.66
C ALA A 9 0.74 6.23 6.78
N SER A 10 0.26 5.65 5.68
CA SER A 10 -0.94 4.81 5.70
C SER A 10 -0.73 3.51 6.48
N ALA A 11 0.40 2.82 6.30
CA ALA A 11 0.74 1.63 7.07
C ALA A 11 0.97 1.94 8.56
N ASP A 12 1.69 3.03 8.86
CA ASP A 12 1.89 3.54 10.22
C ASP A 12 0.54 3.76 10.91
N TYR A 13 -0.37 4.50 10.25
CA TYR A 13 -1.68 4.81 10.83
C TYR A 13 -2.50 3.55 11.14
N ILE A 14 -2.55 2.59 10.22
CA ILE A 14 -3.30 1.34 10.40
C ILE A 14 -2.75 0.55 11.61
N ALA A 15 -1.44 0.43 11.71
CA ALA A 15 -0.77 -0.33 12.77
C ALA A 15 -0.91 0.37 14.14
N ASP A 16 -0.57 1.66 14.20
CA ASP A 16 -0.53 2.44 15.44
C ASP A 16 -1.93 2.60 16.05
N ASN A 17 -2.97 2.66 15.21
CA ASN A 17 -4.36 2.76 15.65
C ASN A 17 -5.10 1.41 15.69
N LYS A 18 -4.40 0.29 15.39
CA LYS A 18 -4.96 -1.07 15.39
C LYS A 18 -6.23 -1.20 14.53
N VAL A 19 -6.26 -0.52 13.39
CA VAL A 19 -7.44 -0.49 12.49
C VAL A 19 -7.73 -1.89 11.93
N ALA A 20 -6.69 -2.62 11.52
CA ALA A 20 -6.78 -3.97 10.99
C ALA A 20 -5.40 -4.65 11.03
N THR A 21 -5.38 -5.98 10.86
CA THR A 21 -4.15 -6.77 10.67
C THR A 21 -4.07 -7.46 9.31
N LYS A 22 -5.19 -7.58 8.59
CA LYS A 22 -5.27 -8.18 7.24
C LYS A 22 -5.75 -7.15 6.23
N ILE A 23 -4.98 -6.95 5.17
CA ILE A 23 -5.14 -5.84 4.23
C ILE A 23 -5.34 -6.38 2.82
N GLY A 24 -6.37 -5.89 2.12
CA GLY A 24 -6.48 -6.01 0.68
C GLY A 24 -6.00 -4.72 0.02
N VAL A 25 -5.23 -4.83 -1.07
CA VAL A 25 -4.72 -3.67 -1.81
C VAL A 25 -5.14 -3.74 -3.27
N ILE A 26 -5.61 -2.61 -3.79
CA ILE A 26 -5.88 -2.38 -5.21
C ILE A 26 -5.14 -1.11 -5.62
N TYR A 27 -4.34 -1.16 -6.68
CA TYR A 27 -3.59 0.00 -7.17
C TYR A 27 -3.54 0.08 -8.69
N ASP A 28 -3.37 1.30 -9.22
CA ASP A 28 -3.11 1.51 -10.65
C ASP A 28 -1.63 1.22 -10.95
N SER A 29 -1.35 0.19 -11.74
CA SER A 29 0.02 -0.17 -12.14
C SER A 29 0.48 0.55 -13.41
N SER A 30 -0.40 1.30 -14.08
CA SER A 30 -0.06 2.06 -15.28
C SER A 30 0.64 3.39 -15.00
N ASP A 31 0.65 3.82 -13.73
CA ASP A 31 1.29 5.05 -13.28
C ASP A 31 2.35 4.79 -12.20
N ALA A 32 3.50 5.45 -12.35
CA ALA A 32 4.64 5.30 -11.45
C ALA A 32 4.34 5.84 -10.05
N TYR A 33 3.50 6.87 -9.92
CA TYR A 33 3.15 7.44 -8.63
C TYR A 33 2.33 6.44 -7.79
N SER A 34 1.29 5.85 -8.37
CA SER A 34 0.48 4.81 -7.73
C SER A 34 1.31 3.57 -7.35
N SER A 35 2.17 3.11 -8.26
CA SER A 35 3.08 1.98 -8.01
C SER A 35 4.07 2.29 -6.88
N GLY A 36 4.58 3.51 -6.81
CA GLY A 36 5.49 3.94 -5.75
C GLY A 36 4.84 3.99 -4.36
N ILE A 37 3.60 4.48 -4.27
CA ILE A 37 2.82 4.46 -3.02
C ILE A 37 2.61 3.02 -2.54
N TYR A 38 2.18 2.13 -3.45
CA TYR A 38 1.96 0.72 -3.12
C TYR A 38 3.23 0.04 -2.62
N ASN A 39 4.36 0.21 -3.30
CA ASN A 39 5.63 -0.40 -2.90
C ASN A 39 6.09 0.06 -1.51
N ALA A 40 5.94 1.35 -1.21
CA ALA A 40 6.25 1.90 0.11
C ALA A 40 5.30 1.36 1.18
N PHE A 41 3.99 1.31 0.90
CA PHE A 41 2.99 0.73 1.79
C PHE A 41 3.29 -0.73 2.10
N LYS A 42 3.53 -1.57 1.08
CA LYS A 42 3.82 -3.00 1.23
C LYS A 42 5.04 -3.25 2.11
N THR A 43 6.08 -2.46 1.93
CA THR A 43 7.31 -2.56 2.73
C THR A 43 7.07 -2.21 4.20
N GLU A 44 6.42 -1.07 4.46
CA GLU A 44 6.13 -0.64 5.84
C GLU A 44 5.10 -1.56 6.52
N ALA A 45 4.06 -2.00 5.80
CA ALA A 45 3.05 -2.92 6.29
C ALA A 45 3.69 -4.22 6.80
N ALA A 46 4.63 -4.80 6.03
CA ALA A 46 5.39 -5.98 6.46
C ALA A 46 6.22 -5.70 7.72
N ALA A 47 6.89 -4.56 7.80
CA ALA A 47 7.66 -4.15 8.98
C ALA A 47 6.79 -3.95 10.23
N LYS A 48 5.52 -3.57 10.05
CA LYS A 48 4.53 -3.35 11.11
C LYS A 48 3.70 -4.60 11.46
N GLY A 49 3.96 -5.73 10.80
CA GLY A 49 3.22 -6.97 11.04
C GLY A 49 1.80 -6.98 10.46
N LEU A 50 1.52 -6.13 9.48
CA LEU A 50 0.28 -6.17 8.70
C LEU A 50 0.42 -7.19 7.57
N GLU A 51 -0.57 -8.05 7.41
CA GLU A 51 -0.60 -9.10 6.40
C GLU A 51 -1.39 -8.62 5.18
N LEU A 52 -0.75 -8.54 4.02
CA LEU A 52 -1.48 -8.33 2.76
C LEU A 52 -2.07 -9.67 2.30
N VAL A 53 -3.39 -9.80 2.37
CA VAL A 53 -4.13 -11.03 2.03
C VAL A 53 -4.67 -11.04 0.60
N SER A 54 -4.64 -9.89 -0.08
CA SER A 54 -5.01 -9.77 -1.48
C SER A 54 -4.30 -8.58 -2.10
N GLU A 55 -3.74 -8.76 -3.29
CA GLU A 55 -3.04 -7.72 -4.05
C GLU A 55 -3.55 -7.76 -5.48
N GLN A 56 -4.23 -6.70 -5.90
CA GLN A 56 -4.70 -6.55 -7.27
C GLN A 56 -4.19 -5.25 -7.86
N SER A 57 -3.91 -5.28 -9.16
CA SER A 57 -3.59 -4.09 -9.92
C SER A 57 -4.53 -3.96 -11.11
N PHE A 58 -4.83 -2.74 -11.48
CA PHE A 58 -5.50 -2.42 -12.74
C PHE A 58 -4.64 -1.45 -13.55
N THR A 59 -4.98 -1.26 -14.81
CA THR A 59 -4.36 -0.27 -15.70
C THR A 59 -5.45 0.63 -16.24
N LYS A 60 -5.10 1.86 -16.63
CA LYS A 60 -6.07 2.85 -17.14
C LYS A 60 -7.00 2.35 -18.26
N ASP A 61 -6.57 1.37 -19.05
CA ASP A 61 -7.32 0.80 -20.18
C ASP A 61 -8.12 -0.48 -19.85
N SER A 62 -8.25 -0.88 -18.57
CA SER A 62 -8.86 -2.17 -18.19
C SER A 62 -9.68 -2.12 -16.91
#